data_AF-A0AAV1LP59-F1
#
_entry.id   AF-A0AAV1LP59-F1
#
_cell.length_a   1.000
_cell.length_b   1.000
_cell.length_c   1.000
_cell.angle_alpha   90.00
_cell.angle_beta   90.00
_cell.angle_gamma   90.00
#
_symmetry.space_group_name_H-M   'P 1'
#
loop_
_entity.id
_entity.type
_entity.pdbx_description
1 polymer ?
#
loop_
_entity_poly.entity_id
_entity_poly.type
_entity_poly.pdbx_seq_one_letter_code
_entity_poly.pdbx_strand_id
1 'polypeptide(L)'
;MGKNKSCDASTWQIIVNLHIDHLQWAYIRIAEHLNCSVKKVFNAIDHYKTHGTVENVLRKARPRKTSPREDMLIVRIAKKDPSKDSNQIKNEEFSPDDPRNIWSRLIRRRLVEAKLFGRISRKMKQK
;
A
#
# COMPACT_ATOMS: atom_id res chain seq x y z
N MET A 1 24.37 13.65 -0.79
CA MET A 1 24.82 12.43 -0.10
C MET A 1 23.67 11.43 -0.07
N GLY A 2 23.89 10.22 -0.59
CA GLY A 2 22.84 9.23 -0.88
C GLY A 2 22.14 8.71 0.37
N LYS A 3 20.81 8.77 0.38
CA LYS A 3 19.97 8.30 1.48
C LYS A 3 19.80 6.78 1.43
N ASN A 4 20.10 6.14 2.56
CA ASN A 4 19.58 4.87 3.07
C ASN A 4 19.74 3.62 2.19
N LYS A 5 20.85 2.89 2.35
CA LYS A 5 20.82 1.43 2.17
C LYS A 5 19.84 0.89 3.22
N SER A 6 18.80 0.18 2.80
CA SER A 6 17.98 -0.63 3.70
C SER A 6 18.89 -1.46 4.60
N CYS A 7 18.50 -1.63 5.86
CA CYS A 7 19.22 -2.53 6.78
C CYS A 7 19.34 -3.90 6.09
N ASP A 8 20.58 -4.34 5.86
CA ASP A 8 20.87 -5.54 5.09
C ASP A 8 20.27 -6.76 5.80
N ALA A 9 19.36 -7.47 5.12
CA ALA A 9 18.69 -8.66 5.64
C ALA A 9 19.71 -9.70 6.12
N SER A 10 20.89 -9.73 5.50
CA SER A 10 22.02 -10.57 5.87
C SER A 10 22.51 -10.29 7.30
N THR A 11 22.54 -9.02 7.72
CA THR A 11 22.92 -8.66 9.10
C THR A 11 21.84 -9.09 10.10
N TRP A 12 20.57 -8.98 9.74
CA TRP A 12 19.45 -9.37 10.61
C TRP A 12 19.41 -10.88 10.80
N GLN A 13 19.70 -11.66 9.75
CA GLN A 13 19.83 -13.11 9.85
C GLN A 13 20.95 -13.50 10.83
N ILE A 14 22.12 -12.87 10.75
CA ILE A 14 23.22 -13.15 11.67
C ILE A 14 22.82 -12.84 13.12
N ILE A 15 22.14 -11.71 13.36
CA ILE A 15 21.64 -11.34 14.69
C ILE A 15 20.68 -12.40 15.25
N VAL A 16 19.72 -12.84 14.44
CA VAL A 16 18.74 -13.87 14.83
C VAL A 16 19.44 -15.18 15.14
N ASN A 17 20.36 -15.64 14.28
CA ASN A 17 21.09 -16.89 14.48
C ASN A 17 21.93 -16.87 15.78
N LEU A 18 22.59 -15.74 16.07
CA LEU A 18 23.42 -15.57 17.28
C LEU A 18 22.58 -15.54 18.57
N HIS A 19 21.36 -15.00 18.52
CA HIS A 19 20.53 -14.83 19.70
C HIS A 19 19.57 -16.01 19.94
N ILE A 20 18.91 -16.51 18.89
CA ILE A 20 17.81 -17.47 18.99
C ILE A 20 18.27 -18.89 18.69
N ASP A 21 19.03 -19.09 17.61
CA ASP A 21 19.19 -20.43 17.05
C ASP A 21 20.36 -21.24 17.65
N HIS A 22 21.48 -20.59 18.00
CA HIS A 22 22.70 -21.35 18.30
C HIS A 22 23.42 -21.01 19.61
N LEU A 23 23.28 -19.80 20.15
CA LEU A 23 24.26 -19.31 21.14
C LEU A 23 23.71 -18.50 22.32
N GLN A 24 22.44 -18.08 22.31
CA GLN A 24 21.81 -17.24 23.34
C GLN A 24 22.64 -16.02 23.76
N TRP A 25 23.33 -15.38 22.81
CA TRP A 25 24.17 -14.23 23.14
C TRP A 25 23.33 -13.05 23.63
N ALA A 26 23.85 -12.35 24.64
CA ALA A 26 23.27 -11.09 25.11
C ALA A 26 23.33 -10.01 24.03
N TYR A 27 22.35 -9.09 24.01
CA TYR A 27 22.24 -8.07 22.97
C TYR A 27 23.49 -7.17 22.85
N ILE A 28 24.13 -6.85 23.98
CA ILE A 28 25.35 -6.02 24.02
C ILE A 28 26.50 -6.73 23.30
N ARG A 29 26.69 -8.03 23.58
CA ARG A 29 27.74 -8.84 22.95
C ARG A 29 27.56 -8.94 21.43
N ILE A 30 26.32 -9.07 20.96
CA ILE A 30 26.00 -9.10 19.52
C ILE A 30 26.29 -7.72 18.90
N ALA A 31 25.91 -6.64 19.58
CA ALA A 31 26.12 -5.28 19.13
C ALA A 31 27.61 -4.95 18.97
N GLU A 32 28.44 -5.33 19.96
CA GLU A 32 29.89 -5.21 19.90
C GLU A 32 30.50 -6.05 18.78
N HIS A 33 30.08 -7.32 18.66
CA HIS A 33 30.58 -8.25 17.65
C HIS A 33 30.30 -7.77 16.22
N LEU A 34 29.12 -7.19 15.98
CA LEU A 34 28.70 -6.69 14.67
C LEU A 34 28.97 -5.20 14.46
N ASN A 35 29.65 -4.55 15.41
CA ASN A 35 29.92 -3.11 15.43
C ASN A 35 28.67 -2.27 15.09
N CYS A 36 27.56 -2.56 15.76
CA CYS A 36 26.27 -1.91 15.53
C CYS A 36 25.59 -1.49 16.84
N SER A 37 24.52 -0.70 16.76
CA SER A 37 23.82 -0.26 17.97
C SER A 37 23.00 -1.39 18.59
N VAL A 38 22.94 -1.43 19.93
CA VAL A 38 22.08 -2.38 20.68
C VAL A 38 20.62 -2.27 20.24
N LYS A 39 20.16 -1.05 19.92
CA LYS A 39 18.80 -0.82 19.41
C LYS A 39 18.53 -1.51 18.07
N LYS A 40 19.53 -1.61 17.19
CA LYS A 40 19.41 -2.35 15.93
C LYS A 40 19.27 -3.85 16.18
N VAL A 41 20.04 -4.40 17.11
CA VAL A 41 19.94 -5.80 17.55
C VAL A 41 18.55 -6.08 18.12
N PHE A 42 18.08 -5.24 19.05
CA PHE A 42 16.74 -5.35 19.63
C PHE A 42 15.65 -5.35 18.56
N ASN A 43 15.66 -4.36 17.65
CA ASN A 43 14.66 -4.24 16.60
C ASN A 43 14.63 -5.44 15.65
N ALA A 44 15.79 -6.01 15.31
CA ALA A 44 15.87 -7.19 14.45
C ALA A 44 15.24 -8.43 15.12
N ILE A 45 15.51 -8.62 16.41
CA ILE A 45 14.98 -9.74 17.21
C ILE A 45 13.48 -9.56 17.43
N ASP A 46 13.03 -8.35 17.76
CA ASP A 46 11.61 -8.00 17.91
C ASP A 46 10.82 -8.21 16.62
N HIS A 47 11.39 -7.79 15.48
CA HIS A 47 10.82 -8.05 14.16
C HIS A 47 10.68 -9.55 13.88
N TYR A 48 11.74 -10.33 14.14
CA TYR A 48 11.70 -11.78 13.94
C TYR A 48 10.69 -12.47 14.84
N LYS A 49 10.59 -12.07 16.12
CA LYS A 49 9.57 -12.59 17.05
C LYS A 49 8.14 -12.25 16.60
N THR A 50 7.94 -11.07 16.01
CA THR A 50 6.62 -10.61 15.56
C THR A 50 6.19 -11.23 14.23
N HIS A 51 7.12 -11.41 13.29
CA HIS A 51 6.80 -11.78 11.91
C HIS A 51 7.33 -13.15 11.48
N GLY A 52 8.19 -13.79 12.26
CA GLY A 52 8.84 -15.06 11.94
C GLY A 52 9.84 -15.00 10.79
N THR A 53 10.22 -13.79 10.35
CA THR A 53 11.16 -13.58 9.24
C THR A 53 12.04 -12.36 9.48
N VAL A 54 13.23 -12.37 8.88
CA VAL A 54 14.15 -11.22 8.84
C VAL A 54 13.96 -10.37 7.58
N GLU A 55 13.16 -10.83 6.63
CA GLU A 55 12.86 -10.10 5.42
C GLU A 55 11.95 -8.90 5.71
N ASN A 56 12.03 -7.87 4.86
CA ASN A 56 11.15 -6.72 4.97
C ASN A 56 9.70 -7.12 4.73
N VAL A 57 8.88 -7.07 5.78
CA VAL A 57 7.45 -7.29 5.66
C VAL A 57 6.80 -6.14 4.90
N LEU A 58 5.93 -6.48 3.95
CA LEU A 58 5.15 -5.50 3.21
C LEU A 58 4.31 -4.68 4.18
N ARG A 59 4.46 -3.35 4.10
CA ARG A 59 3.64 -2.43 4.90
C ARG A 59 2.18 -2.56 4.50
N LYS A 60 1.29 -2.57 5.49
CA LYS A 60 -0.15 -2.49 5.26
C LYS A 60 -0.46 -1.24 4.44
N ALA A 61 -1.01 -1.44 3.25
CA ALA A 61 -1.40 -0.33 2.39
C ALA A 61 -2.51 0.49 3.06
N ARG A 62 -2.54 1.79 2.74
CA ARG A 62 -3.61 2.67 3.21
C ARG A 62 -4.97 2.15 2.71
N PRO A 63 -5.99 2.00 3.57
CA PRO A 63 -7.33 1.62 3.15
C PRO A 63 -7.87 2.54 2.06
N ARG A 64 -8.55 1.95 1.07
CA ARG A 64 -9.22 2.69 0.01
C ARG A 64 -10.43 3.43 0.58
N LYS A 65 -10.74 4.61 0.05
CA LYS A 65 -11.98 5.34 0.39
C LYS A 65 -13.23 4.62 -0.14
N THR A 66 -13.10 3.95 -1.28
CA THR A 66 -14.18 3.15 -1.88
C THR A 66 -14.03 1.68 -1.50
N SER A 67 -15.19 1.05 -1.32
CA SER A 67 -15.36 -0.39 -1.18
C SER A 67 -15.35 -1.08 -2.55
N PRO A 68 -15.09 -2.40 -2.59
CA PRO A 68 -15.21 -3.19 -3.83
C PRO A 68 -16.60 -3.09 -4.48
N ARG A 69 -17.67 -2.97 -3.67
CA ARG A 69 -19.04 -2.82 -4.16
C ARG A 69 -19.26 -1.51 -4.90
N GLU A 70 -18.75 -0.41 -4.35
CA GLU A 70 -18.80 0.91 -4.98
C GLU A 70 -17.95 0.94 -6.27
N ASP A 71 -16.77 0.31 -6.25
CA ASP A 71 -15.93 0.19 -7.45
C ASP A 71 -16.68 -0.57 -8.57
N MET A 72 -17.40 -1.66 -8.24
CA MET A 72 -18.25 -2.38 -9.20
C MET A 72 -19.42 -1.54 -9.71
N LEU A 73 -20.06 -0.74 -8.85
CA LEU A 73 -21.16 0.15 -9.22
C LEU A 73 -20.71 1.20 -10.23
N ILE A 74 -19.57 1.87 -9.96
CA ILE A 74 -18.94 2.84 -10.87
C ILE A 74 -18.70 2.20 -12.25
N VAL A 75 -18.14 0.98 -12.26
CA VAL A 75 -17.86 0.23 -13.50
C VAL A 75 -19.13 -0.14 -14.24
N ARG A 76 -20.19 -0.55 -13.53
CA ARG A 76 -21.48 -0.92 -14.12
C ARG A 76 -22.13 0.28 -14.80
N ILE A 77 -22.12 1.44 -14.16
CA ILE A 77 -22.71 2.67 -14.71
C ILE A 77 -21.98 3.11 -15.96
N ALA A 78 -20.64 3.14 -15.92
CA ALA A 78 -19.84 3.49 -17.09
C ALA A 78 -19.97 2.49 -18.25
N LYS A 79 -20.30 1.22 -17.97
CA LYS A 79 -20.62 0.24 -19.02
C LYS A 79 -22.02 0.43 -19.60
N LYS A 80 -23.00 0.77 -18.74
CA LYS A 80 -24.39 1.01 -19.14
C LYS A 80 -24.52 2.27 -19.97
N ASP A 81 -23.85 3.34 -19.55
CA ASP A 81 -23.80 4.62 -20.27
C ASP A 81 -22.35 5.09 -20.40
N PRO A 82 -21.68 4.70 -21.51
CA PRO A 82 -20.29 5.07 -21.77
C PRO A 82 -20.04 6.57 -21.91
N SER A 83 -21.08 7.39 -22.10
CA SER A 83 -20.96 8.84 -22.27
C SER A 83 -20.86 9.60 -20.94
N LYS A 84 -21.22 8.94 -19.81
CA LYS A 84 -21.19 9.58 -18.49
C LYS A 84 -19.79 9.91 -18.02
N ASP A 85 -19.61 11.16 -17.61
CA ASP A 85 -18.38 11.61 -16.96
C ASP A 85 -18.36 11.21 -15.48
N SER A 86 -17.15 11.12 -14.95
CA SER A 86 -16.85 10.92 -13.54
C SER A 86 -17.57 11.88 -12.59
N ASN A 87 -17.84 13.13 -12.99
CA ASN A 87 -18.64 14.06 -12.19
C ASN A 87 -20.13 13.69 -12.15
N GLN A 88 -20.69 13.20 -13.26
CA GLN A 88 -22.08 12.75 -13.31
C GLN A 88 -22.26 11.51 -12.44
N ILE A 89 -21.37 10.52 -12.59
CA ILE A 89 -21.38 9.30 -11.75
C ILE A 89 -21.22 9.66 -10.26
N LYS A 90 -20.40 10.68 -9.93
CA LYS A 90 -20.28 11.16 -8.55
C LYS A 90 -21.63 11.64 -8.02
N ASN A 91 -22.26 12.56 -8.74
CA ASN A 91 -23.46 13.25 -8.26
C ASN A 91 -24.68 12.32 -8.21
N GLU A 92 -24.73 11.29 -9.05
CA GLU A 92 -25.81 10.30 -9.07
C GLU A 92 -25.70 9.29 -7.91
N GLU A 93 -24.50 8.80 -7.60
CA GLU A 93 -24.32 7.63 -6.73
C GLU A 93 -23.70 7.93 -5.37
N PHE A 94 -23.05 9.08 -5.21
CA PHE A 94 -22.38 9.46 -3.97
C PHE A 94 -22.99 10.74 -3.43
N SER A 95 -23.48 10.67 -2.19
CA SER A 95 -24.02 11.85 -1.51
C SER A 95 -22.95 12.95 -1.42
N PRO A 96 -23.31 14.23 -1.65
CA PRO A 96 -22.39 15.35 -1.41
C PRO A 96 -21.93 15.41 0.06
N ASP A 97 -22.74 14.88 0.98
CA ASP A 97 -22.47 14.84 2.42
C ASP A 97 -21.76 13.55 2.87
N ASP A 98 -21.27 12.72 1.94
CA ASP A 98 -20.48 11.54 2.30
C ASP A 98 -19.24 11.97 3.11
N PRO A 99 -19.07 11.50 4.36
CA PRO A 99 -17.96 11.91 5.23
C PRO A 99 -16.59 11.53 4.66
N ARG A 100 -16.54 10.56 3.73
CA ARG A 100 -15.30 10.16 3.04
C ARG A 100 -14.87 11.19 2.00
N ASN A 101 -15.75 12.13 1.62
CA ASN A 101 -15.58 13.14 0.60
C ASN A 101 -15.01 12.50 -0.69
N ILE A 102 -15.89 11.79 -1.40
CA ILE A 102 -15.54 11.09 -2.64
C ILE A 102 -15.40 12.10 -3.78
N TRP A 103 -14.20 12.20 -4.34
CA TRP A 103 -13.90 13.15 -5.42
C TRP A 103 -14.15 12.51 -6.79
N SER A 104 -14.56 13.29 -7.78
CA SER A 104 -14.72 12.79 -9.16
C SER A 104 -13.41 12.22 -9.72
N ARG A 105 -12.26 12.80 -9.32
CA ARG A 105 -10.93 12.25 -9.65
C ARG A 105 -10.72 10.83 -9.11
N LEU A 106 -11.32 10.48 -7.98
CA LEU A 106 -11.28 9.12 -7.44
C LEU A 106 -12.08 8.17 -8.33
N ILE A 107 -13.29 8.55 -8.71
CA ILE A 107 -14.14 7.77 -9.63
C ILE A 107 -13.42 7.57 -10.96
N ARG A 108 -12.82 8.63 -11.52
CA ARG A 108 -11.99 8.55 -12.72
C ARG A 108 -10.85 7.53 -12.57
N ARG A 109 -10.16 7.53 -11.42
CA ARG A 109 -9.10 6.53 -11.14
C ARG A 109 -9.65 5.11 -11.18
N ARG A 110 -10.85 4.86 -10.65
CA ARG A 110 -11.52 3.55 -10.74
C ARG A 110 -11.84 3.15 -12.18
N LEU A 111 -12.31 4.09 -12.99
CA LEU A 111 -12.55 3.85 -14.41
C LEU A 111 -11.27 3.54 -15.18
N VAL A 112 -10.14 4.19 -14.84
CA VAL A 112 -8.82 3.90 -15.41
C VAL A 112 -8.35 2.49 -14.99
N GLU A 113 -8.45 2.15 -13.71
CA GLU A 113 -8.11 0.82 -13.18
C GLU A 113 -8.94 -0.29 -13.87
N ALA A 114 -10.20 0.01 -14.21
CA ALA A 114 -11.09 -0.87 -14.97
C ALA A 114 -10.90 -0.83 -16.50
N LYS A 115 -9.91 -0.09 -17.01
CA LYS A 115 -9.64 0.10 -18.46
C LYS A 115 -10.82 0.68 -19.26
N LEU A 116 -11.72 1.42 -18.61
CA LEU A 116 -12.89 2.07 -19.23
C LEU A 116 -12.61 3.53 -19.62
N PHE A 117 -11.49 4.08 -19.16
CA PHE A 117 -11.13 5.47 -19.42
C PHE A 117 -10.44 5.63 -20.79
N GLY A 118 -10.99 6.45 -21.69
CA GLY A 118 -10.39 6.80 -22.99
C GLY A 118 -10.99 6.14 -24.24
N ARG A 119 -12.14 5.45 -24.15
CA ARG A 119 -12.74 4.71 -25.28
C ARG A 119 -13.65 5.51 -26.22
N ILE A 120 -14.06 6.73 -25.84
CA ILE A 120 -14.93 7.55 -26.69
C ILE A 120 -14.19 8.81 -27.15
N SER A 121 -14.10 8.95 -28.48
CA SER A 121 -13.73 10.20 -29.13
C SER A 121 -14.69 11.30 -28.70
N ARG A 122 -14.18 12.40 -28.13
CA ARG A 122 -14.94 13.61 -27.77
C ARG A 122 -15.42 14.38 -29.01
N LYS A 123 -15.97 13.70 -30.02
CA LYS A 123 -16.71 14.35 -31.10
C LYS A 123 -18.19 14.29 -30.74
N MET A 124 -18.64 15.38 -30.11
CA MET A 124 -20.06 15.70 -30.08
C MET A 124 -20.57 15.72 -31.52
N LYS A 125 -21.44 14.77 -31.90
CA LYS A 125 -22.42 15.03 -32.95
C LYS A 125 -23.59 15.72 -32.26
N GLN A 126 -23.55 17.05 -32.24
CA GLN A 126 -24.77 17.82 -32.04
C GLN A 126 -25.68 17.51 -33.25
N LYS A 127 -26.93 17.21 -32.98
CA LYS A 127 -27.99 17.00 -33.98
C LYS A 127 -29.10 17.98 -33.66
#